data_AF-A0A2Z6RLZ9-F1
#
_entry.id   AF-A0A2Z6RLZ9-F1
#
_cell.length_a   1.000
_cell.length_b   1.000
_cell.length_c   1.000
_cell.angle_alpha   90.00
_cell.angle_beta   90.00
_cell.angle_gamma   90.00
#
_symmetry.space_group_name_H-M   'P 1'
#
loop_
_entity.id
_entity.type
_entity.pdbx_description
1 polymer ?
#
loop_
_entity_poly.entity_id
_entity_poly.type
_entity_poly.pdbx_seq_one_letter_code
_entity_poly.pdbx_strand_id
1 'polypeptide(L)' 'MAGYAPKRFLGRVDEDIDEFIKDYRLYLTAANITTANAGSKQRTLELFWSCLTDEASRWAEDKLKGKKW' A
#
# COMPACT_ATOMS: atom_id res chain seq x y z
N MET A 1 9.55 17.60 5.05
CA MET A 1 9.03 16.25 4.72
C MET A 1 7.85 16.45 3.79
N ALA A 2 7.92 15.95 2.56
CA ALA A 2 6.88 16.21 1.55
C ALA A 2 5.51 15.79 2.10
N GLY A 3 4.59 16.75 2.23
CA GLY A 3 3.26 16.58 2.82
C GLY A 3 2.26 15.85 1.92
N TYR A 4 2.74 14.88 1.12
CA TYR A 4 1.88 14.10 0.23
C TYR A 4 1.61 12.74 0.86
N ALA A 5 0.35 12.49 1.22
CA ALA A 5 -0.09 11.15 1.58
C ALA A 5 -0.03 10.23 0.35
N PRO A 6 0.21 8.92 0.52
CA PRO A 6 0.15 7.99 -0.60
C PRO A 6 -1.26 7.99 -1.21
N LYS A 7 -1.32 7.83 -2.54
CA LYS A 7 -2.58 7.76 -3.30
C LYS A 7 -3.45 6.63 -2.74
N ARG A 8 -4.77 6.83 -2.70
CA ARG A 8 -5.71 5.76 -2.33
C ARG A 8 -6.06 4.93 -3.55
N PHE A 9 -6.37 3.66 -3.33
CA PHE A 9 -6.82 2.73 -4.36
C PHE A 9 -8.16 2.13 -3.93
N LEU A 10 -9.19 2.29 -4.75
CA LEU A 10 -10.54 1.80 -4.46
C LEU A 10 -10.77 0.40 -5.03
N GLY A 11 -10.01 0.00 -6.06
CA GLY A 11 -10.18 -1.26 -6.78
C GLY A 11 -11.12 -1.18 -7.97
N ARG A 12 -11.36 0.02 -8.51
CA ARG A 12 -12.26 0.20 -9.66
C ARG A 12 -11.58 -0.14 -10.97
N VAL A 13 -12.38 -0.47 -11.99
CA VAL A 13 -11.88 -0.87 -13.32
C VAL A 13 -11.14 0.26 -14.06
N ASP A 14 -11.44 1.51 -13.73
CA ASP A 14 -10.81 2.71 -14.29
C ASP A 14 -9.52 3.12 -13.55
N GLU A 15 -9.21 2.50 -12.41
CA GLU A 15 -7.97 2.76 -11.68
C GLU A 15 -6.82 1.90 -12.22
N ASP A 16 -5.68 2.56 -12.48
CA ASP A 16 -4.45 1.90 -12.89
C ASP A 16 -3.67 1.40 -11.67
N ILE A 17 -3.59 0.08 -11.52
CA ILE A 17 -2.85 -0.56 -10.43
C ILE A 17 -1.33 -0.33 -10.55
N ASP A 18 -0.78 -0.26 -11.75
CA ASP A 18 0.65 -0.05 -11.96
C ASP A 18 1.04 1.38 -11.61
N GLU A 19 0.19 2.36 -11.96
CA GLU A 19 0.36 3.76 -11.53
C GLU A 19 0.29 3.87 -10.00
N PHE A 20 -0.69 3.24 -9.36
CA PHE A 20 -0.80 3.22 -7.90
C PHE A 20 0.45 2.62 -7.23
N ILE A 21 0.96 1.49 -7.72
CA ILE A 21 2.18 0.85 -7.17
C ILE A 21 3.41 1.73 -7.39
N LYS A 22 3.51 2.40 -8.54
CA LYS A 22 4.59 3.36 -8.81
C LYS A 22 4.55 4.54 -7.83
N ASP A 23 3.39 5.15 -7.65
CA ASP A 23 3.20 6.26 -6.70
C ASP A 23 3.48 5.83 -5.26
N TYR A 24 3.07 4.63 -4.89
CA TYR A 24 3.36 4.06 -3.58
C TYR A 24 4.87 3.90 -3.33
N ARG A 25 5.61 3.35 -4.30
CA ARG A 25 7.07 3.22 -4.21
C ARG A 25 7.76 4.58 -4.13
N LEU A 26 7.31 5.55 -4.92
CA LEU A 26 7.81 6.93 -4.87
C LEU A 26 7.60 7.55 -3.48
N TYR A 27 6.43 7.34 -2.88
CA TYR A 27 6.15 7.78 -1.51
C TYR A 27 7.12 7.15 -0.50
N LEU A 28 7.34 5.82 -0.56
CA LEU A 28 8.29 5.15 0.35
C LEU A 28 9.70 5.73 0.24
N THR A 29 10.18 5.97 -0.98
CA THR A 29 11.48 6.60 -1.22
C THR A 29 11.53 8.02 -0.66
N ALA A 30 10.51 8.83 -0.92
CA ALA A 30 10.45 10.22 -0.42
C ALA A 30 10.36 10.30 1.11
N ALA A 31 9.72 9.31 1.74
CA ALA A 31 9.59 9.17 3.19
C ALA A 31 10.79 8.47 3.86
N ASN A 32 11.80 8.06 3.08
CA ASN A 32 12.94 7.27 3.53
C ASN A 32 12.54 5.98 4.27
N ILE A 33 11.43 5.37 3.85
CA ILE A 33 10.95 4.08 4.36
C ILE A 33 11.60 2.97 3.54
N THR A 34 12.39 2.12 4.19
CA THR A 34 13.09 1.00 3.55
C THR A 34 12.46 -0.34 3.91
N THR A 35 12.78 -1.39 3.17
CA THR A 35 12.34 -2.77 3.46
C THR A 35 13.50 -3.66 3.91
N ALA A 36 14.54 -3.06 4.52
CA ALA A 36 15.81 -3.73 4.82
C ALA A 36 15.71 -4.79 5.93
N ASN A 37 14.76 -4.63 6.86
CA ASN A 37 14.53 -5.58 7.97
C ASN A 37 13.05 -5.96 8.08
N ALA A 38 12.75 -6.98 8.89
CA ALA A 38 11.40 -7.51 9.06
C ALA A 38 10.40 -6.46 9.55
N GLY A 39 10.78 -5.62 10.51
CA GLY A 39 9.92 -4.55 11.03
C GLY A 39 9.58 -3.50 9.98
N SER A 40 10.56 -3.09 9.17
CA SER A 40 10.33 -2.11 8.10
C SER A 40 9.52 -2.70 6.93
N LYS A 41 9.67 -4.01 6.65
CA LYS A 41 8.78 -4.74 5.72
C LYS A 41 7.34 -4.77 6.23
N GLN A 42 7.13 -5.08 7.52
CA GLN A 42 5.80 -5.08 8.11
C GLN A 42 5.16 -3.69 8.09
N ARG A 43 5.90 -2.65 8.48
CA ARG A 43 5.42 -1.26 8.41
C ARG A 43 5.04 -0.85 6.98
N THR A 44 5.83 -1.26 6.00
CA THR A 44 5.53 -1.01 4.58
C THR A 44 4.27 -1.76 4.14
N LEU A 45 4.03 -2.98 4.65
CA LEU A 45 2.81 -3.72 4.33
C LEU A 45 1.57 -3.09 4.99
N GLU A 46 1.66 -2.69 6.25
CA GLU A 46 0.58 -2.01 6.98
C GLU A 46 0.20 -0.67 6.33
N LEU A 47 1.21 0.08 5.87
CA LEU A 47 0.99 1.32 5.12
C LEU A 47 0.34 1.05 3.76
N PHE A 48 0.75 0.00 3.06
CA PHE A 48 0.11 -0.39 1.80
C PHE A 48 -1.37 -0.69 2.02
N TRP A 49 -1.71 -1.43 3.08
CA TRP A 49 -3.11 -1.73 3.42
C TRP A 49 -3.92 -0.49 3.77
N SER A 50 -3.34 0.54 4.38
CA SER A 50 -4.06 1.78 4.67
C SER A 50 -4.36 2.63 3.42
N CYS A 51 -3.68 2.35 2.30
CA CYS A 51 -3.94 2.98 1.01
C CYS A 51 -5.11 2.32 0.26
N LEU A 52 -5.44 1.06 0.61
CA LEU A 52 -6.58 0.35 0.03
C LEU A 52 -7.87 0.82 0.68
N THR A 53 -8.90 1.09 -0.11
CA THR A 53 -10.21 1.54 0.35
C THR A 53 -11.32 0.79 -0.36
N ASP A 54 -12.54 0.90 0.17
CA ASP A 54 -13.74 0.31 -0.43
C ASP A 54 -13.57 -1.16 -0.83
N GLU A 55 -13.85 -1.53 -2.08
CA GLU A 55 -13.73 -2.88 -2.62
C GLU A 55 -12.31 -3.44 -2.47
N ALA A 56 -11.27 -2.67 -2.77
CA ALA A 56 -9.87 -3.11 -2.60
C ALA A 56 -9.52 -3.42 -1.14
N SER A 57 -10.04 -2.62 -0.18
CA SER A 57 -9.84 -2.90 1.24
C SER A 57 -10.54 -4.20 1.65
N ARG A 58 -11.79 -4.40 1.23
CA ARG A 58 -12.56 -5.62 1.53
C ARG A 58 -11.89 -6.86 0.95
N TRP A 59 -11.42 -6.77 -0.30
CA TRP A 59 -10.69 -7.85 -0.94
C TRP A 59 -9.39 -8.18 -0.20
N ALA A 60 -8.62 -7.18 0.21
CA ALA A 60 -7.37 -7.40 0.94
C ALA A 60 -7.62 -8.04 2.32
N GLU A 61 -8.70 -7.67 3.00
CA GLU A 61 -9.09 -8.31 4.26
C GLU A 61 -9.49 -9.77 4.08
N ASP A 62 -10.27 -10.09 3.06
CA ASP A 62 -10.73 -11.47 2.78
C ASP A 62 -9.61 -12.38 2.25
N LYS A 63 -8.72 -11.85 1.38
CA LYS A 63 -7.74 -12.68 0.67
C LYS A 63 -6.37 -12.71 1.32
N LEU A 64 -5.96 -11.62 1.99
CA LEU A 64 -4.58 -11.44 2.43
C LEU A 64 -4.46 -11.44 3.96
N LYS A 65 -5.34 -10.73 4.69
CA LYS A 65 -5.24 -10.68 6.15
C LYS A 65 -5.67 -12.01 6.78
N GLY A 66 -4.90 -12.49 7.75
CA GLY A 66 -5.21 -13.72 8.50
C GLY A 66 -4.81 -15.04 7.84
N LYS A 67 -4.35 -15.04 6.59
CA LYS A 67 -3.75 -16.23 5.99
C LYS A 67 -2.30 -16.38 6.45
N LYS A 68 -1.94 -17.57 6.94
CA LYS A 68 -0.54 -17.98 7.12
C LYS A 68 0.01 -18.38 5.76
N TRP A 69 0.96 -17.59 5.26
CA TRP A 69 1.78 -17.91 4.09
C TRP A 69 3.13 -18.39 4.58
#